data_AF-A0A7Y2G0T1-F1
#
_entry.id   AF-A0A7Y2G0T1-F1
#
_cell.length_a   1.000
_cell.length_b   1.000
_cell.length_c   1.000
_cell.angle_alpha   90.00
_cell.angle_beta   90.00
_cell.angle_gamma   90.00
#
_symmetry.space_group_name_H-M   'P 1'
#
loop_
_entity.id
_entity.type
_entity.pdbx_description
1 polymer ?
#
loop_
_entity_poly.entity_id
_entity_poly.type
_entity_poly.pdbx_seq_one_letter_code
_entity_poly.pdbx_strand_id
1 'polypeptide(L)'
;MRDRKIRNLLRLVLAAGLCGLTLYTLSARSVGYVGVGSSLDPWGGFIASTRTADKHPNDVLFESLSDSVAVVYNERGVPQIFASSDRDAIMTLGYVVARDRLFQLDFVPRVASGRLAEVLGSDAIESDRFLRSTGMEFGAQLNHQRIDSVGGIERDLLSWYALGVNSFLKSINANSLPFEFRLLGYAPREFEPIDAIRVLQYMSYDLSFRGPDAARHRFASLDR
;
A
#
# COMPACT_ATOMS: atom_id res chain seq x y z
N MET A 1 42.34 39.07 17.54
CA MET A 1 41.09 38.79 16.78
C MET A 1 41.15 37.56 15.87
N ARG A 2 42.32 37.16 15.32
CA ARG A 2 42.46 36.07 14.33
C ARG A 2 42.21 34.66 14.90
N ASP A 3 42.64 34.36 16.12
CA ASP A 3 42.44 33.04 16.77
C ASP A 3 41.00 32.72 17.20
N ARG A 4 40.17 33.73 17.43
CA ARG A 4 38.73 33.50 17.68
C ARG A 4 38.02 33.07 16.40
N LYS A 5 38.39 33.64 15.25
CA LYS A 5 37.80 33.27 13.95
C LYS A 5 38.16 31.84 13.55
N ILE A 6 39.42 31.42 13.72
CA ILE A 6 39.88 30.06 13.37
C ILE A 6 39.19 29.00 14.24
N ARG A 7 39.07 29.26 15.55
CA ARG A 7 38.38 28.34 16.48
C ARG A 7 36.87 28.25 16.22
N ASN A 8 36.23 29.34 15.82
CA ASN A 8 34.81 29.33 15.44
C ASN A 8 34.59 28.61 14.10
N LEU A 9 35.51 28.74 13.15
CA LEU A 9 35.49 28.02 11.88
C LEU A 9 35.63 26.50 12.09
N LEU A 10 36.56 26.07 12.94
CA LEU A 10 36.74 24.68 13.33
C LEU A 10 35.50 24.08 14.01
N ARG A 11 34.85 24.85 14.90
CA ARG A 11 33.58 24.45 15.54
C ARG A 11 32.45 24.31 14.52
N LEU A 12 32.36 25.18 13.52
CA LEU A 12 31.36 25.10 12.46
C LEU A 12 31.57 23.88 11.57
N VAL A 13 32.81 23.57 11.19
CA VAL A 13 33.12 22.38 10.38
C VAL A 13 32.84 21.10 11.16
N LEU A 14 33.19 21.04 12.45
CA LEU A 14 32.86 19.91 13.33
C LEU A 14 31.34 19.75 13.52
N ALA A 15 30.61 20.86 13.71
CA ALA A 15 29.15 20.81 13.84
C ALA A 15 28.48 20.37 12.53
N ALA A 16 28.95 20.85 11.38
CA ALA A 16 28.46 20.45 10.07
C ALA A 16 28.76 18.97 9.77
N GLY A 17 29.96 18.50 10.13
CA GLY A 17 30.35 17.09 10.00
C GLY A 17 29.52 16.17 10.92
N LEU A 18 29.30 16.58 12.18
CA LEU A 18 28.46 15.85 13.12
C LEU A 18 27.00 15.79 12.63
N CYS A 19 26.48 16.92 12.12
CA CYS A 19 25.13 17.01 11.59
C CYS A 19 24.96 16.14 10.34
N GLY A 20 25.95 16.17 9.42
CA GLY A 20 25.99 15.30 8.24
C GLY A 20 26.06 13.82 8.60
N LEU A 21 26.86 13.44 9.59
CA LEU A 21 26.94 12.08 10.10
C LEU A 21 25.61 11.63 10.73
N THR A 22 24.97 12.50 11.53
CA THR A 22 23.67 12.18 12.14
C THR A 22 22.55 12.03 11.11
N LEU A 23 22.52 12.88 10.09
CA LEU A 23 21.56 12.76 8.99
C LEU A 23 21.83 11.49 8.17
N TYR A 24 23.10 11.15 7.95
CA TYR A 24 23.48 9.91 7.26
C TYR A 24 23.05 8.68 8.05
N THR A 25 23.25 8.63 9.37
CA THR A 25 22.84 7.48 10.18
C THR A 25 21.32 7.38 10.35
N LEU A 26 20.60 8.51 10.39
CA LEU A 26 19.12 8.53 10.38
C LEU A 26 18.51 8.18 9.01
N SER A 27 19.25 8.45 7.93
CA SER A 27 18.84 8.12 6.56
C SER A 27 19.28 6.72 6.15
N ALA A 28 20.35 6.18 6.76
CA ALA A 28 20.83 4.84 6.47
C ALA A 28 19.84 3.82 7.03
N ARG A 29 19.29 3.01 6.14
CA ARG A 29 18.39 1.91 6.46
C ARG A 29 19.21 0.81 7.13
N SER A 30 19.38 0.87 8.45
CA SER A 30 19.96 -0.23 9.22
C SER A 30 18.88 -1.28 9.51
N VAL A 31 19.29 -2.54 9.56
CA VAL A 31 18.43 -3.72 9.77
C VAL A 31 17.46 -3.45 10.94
N GLY A 32 16.16 -3.50 10.65
CA GLY A 32 15.09 -3.38 11.65
C GLY A 32 14.52 -1.98 11.90
N TYR A 33 15.11 -0.92 11.35
CA TYR A 33 14.56 0.43 11.49
C TYR A 33 14.17 1.05 10.15
N VAL A 34 12.95 1.56 10.10
CA VAL A 34 12.51 2.46 9.04
C VAL A 34 13.34 3.74 9.15
N GLY A 35 14.07 4.09 8.08
CA GLY A 35 14.90 5.29 8.06
C GLY A 35 14.05 6.55 8.20
N VAL A 36 13.96 7.11 9.41
CA VAL A 36 13.13 8.30 9.70
C VAL A 36 13.65 9.55 8.96
N GLY A 37 14.89 9.52 8.45
CA GLY A 37 15.47 10.58 7.64
C GLY A 37 14.64 10.96 6.41
N SER A 38 13.99 10.00 5.75
CA SER A 38 13.11 10.29 4.59
C SER A 38 11.83 11.02 4.99
N SER A 39 11.32 10.78 6.20
CA SER A 39 10.11 11.45 6.73
C SER A 39 10.33 12.93 7.00
N LEU A 40 11.55 13.31 7.37
CA LEU A 40 11.95 14.68 7.68
C LEU A 40 12.40 15.48 6.45
N ASP A 41 12.47 14.86 5.27
CA ASP A 41 12.82 15.57 4.04
C ASP A 41 11.72 16.59 3.68
N PRO A 42 12.03 17.88 3.54
CA PRO A 42 11.05 18.89 3.14
C PRO A 42 10.48 18.69 1.72
N TRP A 43 11.17 17.91 0.86
CA TRP A 43 10.78 17.71 -0.54
C TRP A 43 10.05 16.39 -0.80
N GLY A 44 10.43 15.29 -0.13
CA GLY A 44 9.79 13.98 -0.26
C GLY A 44 9.18 13.43 1.04
N GLY A 45 9.33 14.12 2.17
CA GLY A 45 8.85 13.66 3.48
C GLY A 45 7.39 14.03 3.75
N PHE A 46 7.03 14.07 5.04
CA PHE A 46 5.65 14.29 5.49
C PHE A 46 5.05 15.60 4.96
N ILE A 47 5.84 16.68 4.94
CA ILE A 47 5.42 18.02 4.51
C ILE A 47 5.16 18.11 3.00
N ALA A 48 5.73 17.20 2.20
CA ALA A 48 5.45 17.14 0.78
C ALA A 48 4.04 16.56 0.51
N SER A 49 3.66 15.50 1.24
CA SER A 49 2.34 14.87 1.10
C SER A 49 1.20 15.83 1.44
N THR A 50 1.36 16.65 2.48
CA THR A 50 0.32 17.61 2.90
C THR A 50 0.08 18.71 1.87
N ARG A 51 1.10 19.10 1.08
CA ARG A 51 0.95 20.11 0.02
C ARG A 51 0.11 19.64 -1.17
N THR A 52 -0.01 18.34 -1.36
CA THR A 52 -0.75 17.72 -2.48
C THR A 52 -2.11 17.16 -2.07
N ALA A 53 -2.45 17.15 -0.78
CA ALA A 53 -3.64 16.49 -0.25
C ALA A 53 -4.98 17.02 -0.82
N ASP A 54 -5.04 18.31 -1.16
CA ASP A 54 -6.32 18.97 -1.54
C ASP A 54 -6.57 19.07 -3.05
N LYS A 55 -5.67 18.57 -3.90
CA LYS A 55 -5.82 18.75 -5.36
C LYS A 55 -6.55 17.57 -5.99
N HIS A 56 -7.87 17.64 -6.06
CA HIS A 56 -8.64 16.79 -6.96
C HIS A 56 -8.70 17.44 -8.35
N PRO A 57 -8.19 16.78 -9.40
CA PRO A 57 -8.47 17.22 -10.75
C PRO A 57 -9.98 17.15 -11.01
N ASN A 58 -10.54 18.22 -11.57
CA ASN A 58 -11.98 18.28 -11.89
C ASN A 58 -12.36 17.26 -12.97
N ASP A 59 -11.46 17.07 -13.94
CA ASP A 59 -11.63 16.13 -15.05
C ASP A 59 -10.41 15.22 -15.13
N VAL A 60 -10.67 13.91 -15.18
CA VAL A 60 -9.64 12.88 -15.36
C VAL A 60 -9.98 12.10 -16.61
N LEU A 61 -9.03 12.00 -17.54
CA LEU A 61 -9.16 11.13 -18.69
C LEU A 61 -8.95 9.68 -18.24
N PHE A 62 -9.98 8.85 -18.44
CA PHE A 62 -9.93 7.43 -18.13
C PHE A 62 -10.19 6.65 -19.43
N GLU A 63 -9.11 6.15 -20.05
CA GLU A 63 -9.15 5.59 -21.41
C GLU A 63 -10.06 4.35 -21.58
N SER A 64 -10.33 3.60 -20.49
CA SER A 64 -11.11 2.36 -20.56
C SER A 64 -12.60 2.50 -20.22
N LEU A 65 -13.07 3.70 -19.86
CA LEU A 65 -14.50 3.96 -19.63
C LEU A 65 -15.25 4.02 -20.96
N SER A 66 -16.46 3.48 -21.00
CA SER A 66 -17.33 3.58 -22.16
C SER A 66 -18.04 4.94 -22.22
N ASP A 67 -18.52 5.42 -21.07
CA ASP A 67 -19.26 6.67 -20.94
C ASP A 67 -18.67 7.58 -19.85
N SER A 68 -19.13 8.84 -19.81
CA SER A 68 -18.75 9.79 -18.75
C SER A 68 -19.34 9.37 -17.40
N VAL A 69 -18.50 9.41 -16.36
CA VAL A 69 -18.88 9.08 -14.97
C VAL A 69 -18.65 10.31 -14.09
N ALA A 70 -19.64 10.66 -13.27
CA ALA A 70 -19.52 11.76 -12.31
C ALA A 70 -19.21 11.23 -10.91
N VAL A 71 -18.18 11.79 -10.27
CA VAL A 71 -17.82 11.49 -8.88
C VAL A 71 -17.98 12.75 -8.04
N VAL A 72 -18.94 12.74 -7.11
CA VAL A 72 -19.24 13.88 -6.24
C VAL A 72 -18.85 13.52 -4.80
N TYR A 73 -18.07 14.38 -4.15
CA TYR A 73 -17.72 14.22 -2.73
C TYR A 73 -18.69 15.03 -1.88
N ASN A 74 -19.27 14.38 -0.87
CA ASN A 74 -20.07 15.11 0.12
C ASN A 74 -19.18 15.89 1.11
N GLU A 75 -19.79 16.66 2.01
CA GLU A 75 -19.09 17.45 3.03
C GLU A 75 -18.16 16.63 3.95
N ARG A 76 -18.38 15.31 4.05
CA ARG A 76 -17.56 14.38 4.84
C ARG A 76 -16.47 13.69 4.02
N GLY A 77 -16.30 14.07 2.74
CA GLY A 77 -15.33 13.46 1.84
C GLY A 77 -15.71 12.05 1.38
N VAL A 78 -16.99 11.65 1.48
CA VAL A 78 -17.44 10.35 0.97
C VAL A 78 -17.77 10.48 -0.52
N PRO A 79 -17.18 9.65 -1.40
CA PRO A 79 -17.45 9.67 -2.83
C PRO A 79 -18.82 9.07 -3.16
N GLN A 80 -19.55 9.74 -4.05
CA GLN A 80 -20.77 9.26 -4.70
C GLN A 80 -20.48 9.13 -6.20
N ILE A 81 -20.68 7.94 -6.76
CA ILE A 81 -20.37 7.63 -8.16
C ILE A 81 -21.68 7.49 -8.93
N PHE A 82 -21.83 8.27 -10.00
CA PHE A 82 -22.98 8.24 -10.91
C PHE A 82 -22.51 7.82 -12.30
N ALA A 83 -22.92 6.63 -12.73
CA ALA A 83 -22.56 6.04 -14.02
C ALA A 83 -23.78 5.40 -14.69
N SER A 84 -23.75 5.29 -16.02
CA SER A 84 -24.81 4.65 -16.82
C SER A 84 -24.64 3.13 -16.99
N SER A 85 -23.48 2.59 -16.62
CA SER A 85 -23.16 1.16 -16.72
C SER A 85 -22.47 0.66 -15.45
N ASP A 86 -22.79 -0.56 -15.03
CA ASP A 86 -22.14 -1.24 -13.90
C ASP A 86 -20.62 -1.37 -14.12
N ARG A 87 -20.21 -1.62 -15.37
CA ARG A 87 -18.79 -1.74 -15.75
C ARG A 87 -18.02 -0.47 -15.42
N ASP A 88 -18.55 0.67 -15.83
CA ASP A 88 -17.93 1.99 -15.63
C ASP A 88 -18.01 2.42 -14.16
N ALA A 89 -19.11 2.09 -13.47
CA ALA A 89 -19.25 2.32 -12.03
C ALA A 89 -18.17 1.58 -11.22
N ILE A 90 -17.94 0.31 -11.53
CA ILE A 90 -16.99 -0.54 -10.80
C ILE A 90 -15.54 -0.20 -11.11
N MET A 91 -15.23 0.14 -12.37
CA MET A 91 -13.91 0.71 -12.72
C MET A 91 -13.65 2.01 -11.96
N THR A 92 -14.63 2.91 -11.93
CA THR A 92 -14.51 4.18 -11.21
C THR A 92 -14.37 3.97 -9.70
N LEU A 93 -15.08 2.98 -9.14
CA LEU A 93 -14.94 2.59 -7.74
C LEU A 93 -13.51 2.14 -7.43
N GLY A 94 -12.93 1.28 -8.27
CA GLY A 94 -11.53 0.85 -8.13
C GLY A 94 -10.56 2.03 -8.16
N TYR A 95 -10.77 2.99 -9.08
CA TYR A 95 -9.95 4.19 -9.20
C TYR A 95 -10.03 5.09 -7.95
N VAL A 96 -11.24 5.36 -7.47
CA VAL A 96 -11.46 6.22 -6.29
C VAL A 96 -10.88 5.58 -5.03
N VAL A 97 -11.07 4.27 -4.85
CA VAL A 97 -10.48 3.56 -3.70
C VAL A 97 -8.97 3.51 -3.80
N ALA A 98 -8.40 3.30 -4.99
CA ALA A 98 -6.95 3.37 -5.21
C ALA A 98 -6.40 4.75 -4.86
N ARG A 99 -7.10 5.82 -5.23
CA ARG A 99 -6.70 7.18 -4.87
C ARG A 99 -6.65 7.41 -3.37
N ASP A 100 -7.68 6.98 -2.64
CA ASP A 100 -7.83 7.31 -1.23
C ASP A 100 -7.14 6.31 -0.30
N ARG A 101 -6.95 5.05 -0.74
CA ARG A 101 -6.53 3.91 0.09
C ARG A 101 -5.45 3.06 -0.56
N LEU A 102 -4.63 3.62 -1.45
CA LEU A 102 -3.62 2.87 -2.21
C LEU A 102 -2.74 1.97 -1.34
N PHE A 103 -2.26 2.49 -0.21
CA PHE A 103 -1.40 1.72 0.69
C PHE A 103 -2.13 0.51 1.26
N GLN A 104 -3.38 0.66 1.69
CA GLN A 104 -4.18 -0.45 2.20
C GLN A 104 -4.45 -1.50 1.12
N LEU A 105 -4.72 -1.05 -0.12
CA LEU A 105 -4.95 -1.93 -1.27
C LEU A 105 -3.73 -2.77 -1.66
N ASP A 106 -2.50 -2.30 -1.43
CA ASP A 106 -1.29 -3.10 -1.65
C ASP A 106 -0.88 -3.90 -0.41
N PHE A 107 -0.99 -3.31 0.79
CA PHE A 107 -0.52 -3.90 2.03
C PHE A 107 -1.38 -5.09 2.48
N VAL A 108 -2.71 -4.97 2.46
CA VAL A 108 -3.61 -6.02 2.95
C VAL A 108 -3.47 -7.32 2.15
N PRO A 109 -3.42 -7.31 0.79
CA PRO A 109 -3.13 -8.52 0.03
C PRO A 109 -1.78 -9.17 0.35
N ARG A 110 -0.74 -8.38 0.66
CA ARG A 110 0.57 -8.93 1.09
C ARG A 110 0.48 -9.63 2.43
N VAL A 111 -0.29 -9.08 3.38
CA VAL A 111 -0.56 -9.73 4.67
C VAL A 111 -1.35 -11.02 4.43
N ALA A 112 -2.45 -10.98 3.69
CA ALA A 112 -3.29 -12.14 3.42
C ALA A 112 -2.52 -13.28 2.71
N SER A 113 -1.60 -12.93 1.80
CA SER A 113 -0.77 -13.89 1.06
C SER A 113 0.50 -14.33 1.79
N GLY A 114 0.83 -13.70 2.93
CA GLY A 114 2.10 -13.90 3.63
C GLY A 114 3.30 -13.59 2.73
N ARG A 115 3.33 -12.37 2.19
CA ARG A 115 4.39 -11.80 1.34
C ARG A 115 4.88 -10.45 1.88
N LEU A 116 4.71 -10.20 3.17
CA LEU A 116 5.11 -8.96 3.82
C LEU A 116 6.64 -8.82 3.90
N ALA A 117 7.36 -9.93 4.00
CA ALA A 117 8.83 -9.95 4.00
C ALA A 117 9.44 -9.44 2.70
N GLU A 118 8.70 -9.43 1.58
CA GLU A 118 9.17 -8.83 0.32
C GLU A 118 9.38 -7.32 0.43
N VAL A 119 8.65 -6.65 1.33
CA VAL A 119 8.69 -5.19 1.50
C VAL A 119 9.30 -4.75 2.83
N LEU A 120 9.12 -5.53 3.90
CA LEU A 120 9.64 -5.24 5.24
C LEU A 120 10.95 -5.98 5.57
N GLY A 121 11.35 -6.96 4.76
CA GLY A 121 12.57 -7.75 4.99
C GLY A 121 12.38 -8.87 6.02
N SER A 122 13.49 -9.30 6.63
CA SER A 122 13.57 -10.51 7.46
C SER A 122 12.63 -10.51 8.66
N ASP A 123 12.31 -9.33 9.20
CA ASP A 123 11.53 -9.20 10.43
C ASP A 123 10.07 -9.64 10.25
N ALA A 124 9.58 -9.67 9.01
CA ALA A 124 8.23 -10.12 8.68
C ALA A 124 8.13 -11.62 8.33
N ILE A 125 9.23 -12.37 8.30
CA ILE A 125 9.24 -13.79 7.90
C ILE A 125 8.35 -14.66 8.79
N GLU A 126 8.40 -14.46 10.11
CA GLU A 126 7.59 -15.26 11.03
C GLU A 126 6.10 -14.92 10.92
N SER A 127 5.77 -13.66 10.68
CA SER A 127 4.39 -13.24 10.37
C SER A 127 3.90 -13.88 9.07
N ASP A 128 4.70 -13.85 8.01
CA ASP A 128 4.36 -14.48 6.72
C ASP A 128 4.15 -15.99 6.88
N ARG A 129 5.02 -16.66 7.64
CA ARG A 129 4.91 -18.10 7.94
C ARG A 129 3.61 -18.42 8.68
N PHE A 130 3.24 -17.59 9.66
CA PHE A 130 1.98 -17.75 10.39
C PHE A 130 0.78 -17.54 9.48
N LEU A 131 0.75 -16.44 8.73
CA LEU A 131 -0.37 -16.08 7.84
C LEU A 131 -0.56 -17.12 6.73
N ARG A 132 0.51 -17.64 6.13
CA ARG A 132 0.41 -18.76 5.17
C ARG A 132 -0.17 -20.02 5.80
N SER A 133 0.14 -20.29 7.08
CA SER A 133 -0.42 -21.46 7.78
C SER A 133 -1.92 -21.37 8.06
N THR A 134 -2.52 -20.18 7.97
CA THR A 134 -3.98 -20.02 8.05
C THR A 134 -4.71 -20.52 6.82
N GLY A 135 -4.02 -20.69 5.68
CA GLY A 135 -4.62 -21.13 4.42
C GLY A 135 -5.35 -20.04 3.63
N MET A 136 -5.32 -18.76 4.05
CA MET A 136 -5.96 -17.65 3.34
C MET A 136 -5.56 -17.56 1.86
N GLU A 137 -4.26 -17.62 1.56
CA GLU A 137 -3.77 -17.56 0.18
C GLU A 137 -4.27 -18.75 -0.65
N PHE A 138 -4.26 -19.95 -0.06
CA PHE A 138 -4.77 -21.15 -0.73
C PHE A 138 -6.27 -21.01 -1.04
N GLY A 139 -7.05 -20.53 -0.08
CA GLY A 139 -8.47 -20.24 -0.25
C GLY A 139 -8.73 -19.15 -1.31
N ALA A 140 -7.90 -18.11 -1.36
CA ALA A 140 -7.99 -17.06 -2.38
C ALA A 140 -7.75 -17.62 -3.79
N GLN A 141 -6.70 -18.43 -3.97
CA GLN A 141 -6.36 -19.05 -5.25
C GLN A 141 -7.46 -20.00 -5.74
N LEU A 142 -7.98 -20.86 -4.86
CA LEU A 142 -9.05 -21.80 -5.21
C LEU A 142 -10.33 -21.05 -5.60
N ASN A 143 -10.70 -20.00 -4.86
CA ASN A 143 -11.86 -19.18 -5.19
C ASN A 143 -11.67 -18.42 -6.49
N HIS A 144 -10.48 -17.87 -6.74
CA HIS A 144 -10.16 -17.18 -7.99
C HIS A 144 -10.29 -18.13 -9.18
N GLN A 145 -9.70 -19.32 -9.12
CA GLN A 145 -9.80 -20.35 -10.17
C GLN A 145 -11.25 -20.78 -10.42
N ARG A 146 -12.05 -20.92 -9.36
CA ARG A 146 -13.47 -21.24 -9.47
C ARG A 146 -14.25 -20.12 -10.16
N ILE A 147 -14.04 -18.87 -9.77
CA ILE A 147 -14.71 -17.71 -10.36
C ILE A 147 -14.30 -17.56 -11.83
N ASP A 148 -13.01 -17.72 -12.14
CA ASP A 148 -12.50 -17.59 -13.50
C ASP A 148 -13.03 -18.70 -14.43
N SER A 149 -13.13 -19.93 -13.94
CA SER A 149 -13.65 -21.06 -14.72
C SER A 149 -15.16 -21.00 -14.94
N VAL A 150 -15.94 -20.53 -13.96
CA VAL A 150 -17.39 -20.32 -14.11
C VAL A 150 -17.67 -19.09 -15.00
N GLY A 151 -16.83 -18.06 -14.91
CA GLY A 151 -17.04 -16.78 -15.57
C GLY A 151 -18.23 -16.02 -14.98
N GLY A 152 -18.84 -15.17 -15.80
CA GLY A 152 -20.00 -14.36 -15.42
C GLY A 152 -19.65 -13.07 -14.68
N ILE A 153 -20.65 -12.52 -14.00
CA ILE A 153 -20.57 -11.17 -13.43
C ILE A 153 -19.50 -11.07 -12.34
N GLU A 154 -19.27 -12.11 -11.55
CA GLU A 154 -18.27 -12.10 -10.48
C GLU A 154 -16.84 -11.95 -11.03
N ARG A 155 -16.50 -12.67 -12.11
CA ARG A 155 -15.20 -12.55 -12.77
C ARG A 155 -15.03 -11.15 -13.37
N ASP A 156 -16.08 -10.66 -14.02
CA ASP A 156 -16.07 -9.37 -14.70
C ASP A 156 -15.94 -8.22 -13.68
N LEU A 157 -16.64 -8.27 -12.54
CA LEU A 157 -16.52 -7.31 -11.45
C LEU A 157 -15.09 -7.22 -10.89
N LEU A 158 -14.44 -8.37 -10.63
CA LEU A 158 -13.05 -8.39 -10.14
C LEU A 158 -12.09 -7.78 -11.17
N SER A 159 -12.32 -8.08 -12.45
CA SER A 159 -11.49 -7.58 -13.55
C SER A 159 -11.67 -6.07 -13.75
N TRP A 160 -12.90 -5.58 -13.76
CA TRP A 160 -13.22 -4.15 -13.87
C TRP A 160 -12.68 -3.36 -12.68
N TYR A 161 -12.80 -3.90 -11.47
CA TYR A 161 -12.24 -3.26 -10.28
C TYR A 161 -10.71 -3.13 -10.39
N ALA A 162 -10.02 -4.21 -10.78
CA ALA A 162 -8.57 -4.19 -10.98
C ALA A 162 -8.13 -3.19 -12.06
N LEU A 163 -8.85 -3.09 -13.17
CA LEU A 163 -8.61 -2.08 -14.21
C LEU A 163 -8.73 -0.65 -13.66
N GLY A 164 -9.73 -0.41 -12.80
CA GLY A 164 -9.90 0.83 -12.05
C GLY A 164 -8.67 1.22 -11.23
N VAL A 165 -8.22 0.29 -10.39
CA VAL A 165 -7.04 0.47 -9.52
C VAL A 165 -5.78 0.71 -10.35
N ASN A 166 -5.56 -0.10 -11.39
CA ASN A 166 -4.36 -0.01 -12.23
C ASN A 166 -4.33 1.27 -13.07
N SER A 167 -5.49 1.82 -13.43
CA SER A 167 -5.59 3.12 -14.10
C SER A 167 -5.12 4.26 -13.19
N PHE A 168 -5.45 4.20 -11.89
CA PHE A 168 -4.90 5.15 -10.92
C PHE A 168 -3.38 4.99 -10.76
N LEU A 169 -2.89 3.75 -10.64
CA LEU A 169 -1.46 3.45 -10.55
C LEU A 169 -0.66 3.99 -11.73
N LYS A 170 -1.21 3.95 -12.94
CA LYS A 170 -0.57 4.52 -14.14
C LYS A 170 -0.56 6.05 -14.15
N SER A 171 -1.51 6.69 -13.46
CA SER A 171 -1.63 8.15 -13.41
C SER A 171 -0.69 8.82 -12.41
N ILE A 172 -0.16 8.07 -11.43
CA ILE A 172 0.66 8.62 -10.36
C ILE A 172 2.17 8.51 -10.66
N ASN A 173 2.91 9.52 -10.22
CA ASN A 173 4.37 9.52 -10.27
C ASN A 173 4.95 9.08 -8.92
N ALA A 174 6.23 8.69 -8.89
CA ALA A 174 6.93 8.28 -7.66
C ALA A 174 6.84 9.34 -6.53
N ASN A 175 6.86 10.63 -6.87
CA ASN A 175 6.72 11.73 -5.90
C ASN A 175 5.30 11.90 -5.36
N SER A 176 4.29 11.38 -6.06
CA SER A 176 2.88 11.43 -5.69
C SER A 176 2.43 10.18 -4.91
N LEU A 177 3.33 9.23 -4.67
CA LEU A 177 3.01 8.06 -3.85
C LEU A 177 2.64 8.48 -2.43
N PRO A 178 1.67 7.78 -1.79
CA PRO A 178 1.38 7.96 -0.38
C PRO A 178 2.62 7.86 0.50
N PHE A 179 2.57 8.52 1.66
CA PHE A 179 3.74 8.65 2.52
C PHE A 179 4.27 7.29 2.99
N GLU A 180 3.39 6.31 3.19
CA GLU A 180 3.68 4.98 3.69
C GLU A 180 4.67 4.24 2.78
N PHE A 181 4.48 4.36 1.45
CA PHE A 181 5.39 3.77 0.46
C PHE A 181 6.77 4.41 0.50
N ARG A 182 6.84 5.73 0.66
CA ARG A 182 8.12 6.47 0.74
C ARG A 182 8.85 6.19 2.06
N LEU A 183 8.09 6.07 3.15
CA LEU A 183 8.58 5.71 4.46
C LEU A 183 9.17 4.29 4.46
N LEU A 184 8.42 3.32 3.92
CA LEU A 184 8.84 1.92 3.82
C LEU A 184 9.76 1.66 2.62
N GLY A 185 10.04 2.67 1.80
CA GLY A 185 10.96 2.61 0.66
C GLY A 185 10.64 1.50 -0.33
N TYR A 186 9.36 1.32 -0.68
CA TYR A 186 8.92 0.39 -1.72
C TYR A 186 7.79 0.99 -2.56
N ALA A 187 7.55 0.47 -3.75
CA ALA A 187 6.50 0.92 -4.64
C ALA A 187 5.34 -0.10 -4.70
N PRO A 188 4.08 0.35 -4.89
CA PRO A 188 2.97 -0.56 -5.09
C PRO A 188 3.18 -1.40 -6.35
N ARG A 189 2.72 -2.65 -6.32
CA ARG A 189 2.66 -3.49 -7.51
C ARG A 189 1.33 -3.29 -8.25
N GLU A 190 1.26 -3.82 -9.47
CA GLU A 190 -0.02 -3.91 -10.18
C GLU A 190 -1.02 -4.75 -9.37
N PHE A 191 -2.27 -4.29 -9.36
CA PHE A 191 -3.37 -4.94 -8.67
C PHE A 191 -3.98 -6.00 -9.58
N GLU A 192 -4.02 -7.23 -9.08
CA GLU A 192 -4.59 -8.38 -9.78
C GLU A 192 -6.01 -8.65 -9.28
N PRO A 193 -6.91 -9.24 -10.11
CA PRO A 193 -8.27 -9.59 -9.67
C PRO A 193 -8.31 -10.45 -8.39
N ILE A 194 -7.33 -11.34 -8.20
CA ILE A 194 -7.19 -12.15 -6.98
C ILE A 194 -6.93 -11.31 -5.72
N ASP A 195 -6.41 -10.09 -5.83
CA ASP A 195 -6.12 -9.24 -4.67
C ASP A 195 -7.37 -8.77 -3.97
N ALA A 196 -8.46 -8.54 -4.71
CA ALA A 196 -9.76 -8.25 -4.10
C ALA A 196 -10.25 -9.45 -3.27
N ILE A 197 -9.99 -10.69 -3.72
CA ILE A 197 -10.30 -11.90 -2.95
C ILE A 197 -9.40 -12.01 -1.72
N ARG A 198 -8.10 -11.67 -1.84
CA ARG A 198 -7.16 -11.65 -0.70
C ARG A 198 -7.61 -10.66 0.38
N VAL A 199 -8.12 -9.48 0.00
CA VAL A 199 -8.71 -8.52 0.96
C VAL A 199 -9.89 -9.15 1.69
N LEU A 200 -10.80 -9.82 0.97
CA LEU A 200 -11.95 -10.50 1.58
C LEU A 200 -11.54 -11.66 2.51
N GLN A 201 -10.50 -12.42 2.15
CA GLN A 201 -9.93 -13.45 3.02
C GLN A 201 -9.38 -12.85 4.31
N TYR A 202 -8.67 -11.72 4.23
CA TYR A 202 -8.16 -11.02 5.41
C TYR A 202 -9.28 -10.51 6.31
N MET A 203 -10.34 -9.94 5.74
CA MET A 203 -11.52 -9.53 6.52
C MET A 203 -12.21 -10.72 7.18
N SER A 204 -12.32 -11.85 6.47
CA SER A 204 -12.89 -13.08 7.01
C SER A 204 -12.07 -13.62 8.18
N TYR A 205 -10.75 -13.55 8.06
CA TYR A 205 -9.80 -13.86 9.12
C TYR A 205 -10.01 -12.92 10.32
N ASP A 206 -10.00 -11.60 10.14
CA ASP A 206 -10.16 -10.63 11.23
C ASP A 206 -11.47 -10.83 12.03
N LEU A 207 -12.57 -11.13 11.33
CA LEU A 207 -13.89 -11.32 11.95
C LEU A 207 -14.09 -12.69 12.59
N SER A 208 -13.45 -13.74 12.06
CA SER A 208 -13.74 -15.14 12.45
C SER A 208 -12.63 -15.78 13.26
N PHE A 209 -11.38 -15.33 13.08
CA PHE A 209 -10.23 -15.93 13.73
C PHE A 209 -10.13 -15.46 15.17
N ARG A 210 -10.53 -16.35 16.10
CA ARG A 210 -10.33 -16.15 17.53
C ARG A 210 -9.58 -17.33 18.12
N GLY A 211 -8.37 -17.08 18.63
CA GLY A 211 -7.66 -18.01 19.51
C GLY A 211 -6.47 -18.76 18.89
N PRO A 212 -5.76 -19.56 19.71
CA PRO A 212 -4.53 -20.25 19.32
C PRO A 212 -4.75 -21.52 18.48
N ASP A 213 -5.95 -21.77 17.95
CA ASP A 213 -6.30 -23.05 17.32
C ASP A 213 -5.46 -23.35 16.06
N ALA A 214 -5.08 -22.34 15.27
CA ALA A 214 -4.11 -22.53 14.18
C ALA A 214 -2.71 -22.96 14.67
N ALA A 215 -2.30 -22.53 15.87
CA ALA A 215 -1.07 -23.02 16.49
C ALA A 215 -1.23 -24.46 17.00
N ARG A 216 -2.44 -24.86 17.44
CA ARG A 216 -2.73 -26.23 17.89
C ARG A 216 -2.68 -27.26 16.76
N HIS A 217 -3.12 -26.89 15.55
CA HIS A 217 -3.04 -27.79 14.38
C HIS A 217 -1.60 -28.11 13.95
N ARG A 218 -0.62 -27.23 14.22
CA ARG A 218 0.81 -27.52 13.96
C ARG A 218 1.37 -28.63 14.84
N PHE A 219 0.88 -28.80 16.07
CA PHE A 219 1.31 -29.90 16.94
C PHE A 219 0.79 -31.25 16.44
N ALA A 220 -0.45 -31.30 15.93
CA ALA A 220 -1.06 -32.54 15.44
C ALA A 220 -0.39 -33.12 14.17
N SER A 221 0.36 -32.32 13.42
CA SER A 221 1.11 -32.75 12.23
C SER A 221 2.58 -33.08 12.51
N LEU A 222 3.11 -32.77 13.70
CA LEU A 222 4.49 -33.09 14.09
C LEU A 222 4.59 -34.39 14.91
N ASP A 223 3.46 -34.90 15.41
CA ASP A 223 3.36 -36.18 16.12
C ASP A 223 2.95 -37.37 15.23
N ARG A 224 3.19 -37.29 13.91
CA ARG A 224 2.97 -38.38 12.96
C ARG A 224 4.15 -38.62 12.04
#